data_AF-A0A564YBT0-F1
#
_entry.id   AF-A0A564YBT0-F1
#
_cell.length_a   1.000
_cell.length_b   1.000
_cell.length_c   1.000
_cell.angle_alpha   90.00
_cell.angle_beta   90.00
_cell.angle_gamma   90.00
#
_symmetry.space_group_name_H-M   'P 1'
#
loop_
_entity.id
_entity.type
_entity.pdbx_description
1 polymer ?
#
loop_
_entity_poly.entity_id
_entity_poly.type
_entity_poly.pdbx_seq_one_letter_code
_entity_poly.pdbx_strand_id
1 'polypeptide(L)'
;MSKRSARAAFGGSDTKKFKQSTLGFEDKLSASGNWNESSNLLIYKDPNAKPSSKVLALDLDGTIITTASGRVFAVNANDWKLLSPKITDILKKYTDDGFAIVIISNQGGLEKDSNRRIPEFKMKFNSIAAKLGVPLRGYFATSNDRLRKPRIGMWETLESDNDGIDINLMESIYCGDAAGRDARGNVKKDHSHCDRLVIG
;
A
#
# COMPACT_ATOMS: atom_id res chain seq x y z
N MET A 1 -49.56 -67.02 26.79
CA MET A 1 -48.09 -67.11 26.58
C MET A 1 -47.86 -67.50 25.12
N SER A 2 -47.96 -66.55 24.18
CA SER A 2 -46.90 -65.65 23.70
C SER A 2 -45.74 -66.36 22.97
N LYS A 3 -45.92 -66.44 21.64
CA LYS A 3 -44.97 -66.18 20.54
C LYS A 3 -43.75 -67.10 20.36
N ARG A 4 -43.93 -68.05 19.43
CA ARG A 4 -42.97 -68.35 18.35
C ARG A 4 -42.96 -67.17 17.37
N SER A 5 -41.80 -66.76 16.86
CA SER A 5 -41.71 -66.31 15.46
C SER A 5 -40.30 -66.43 14.90
N ALA A 6 -40.28 -66.70 13.61
CA ALA A 6 -39.22 -67.20 12.77
C ALA A 6 -38.12 -66.19 12.40
N ARG A 7 -37.06 -66.79 11.88
CA ARG A 7 -35.85 -66.29 11.23
C ARG A 7 -36.14 -65.93 9.75
N ALA A 8 -35.45 -64.91 9.22
CA ALA A 8 -34.73 -64.88 7.92
C ALA A 8 -34.83 -63.55 7.13
N ALA A 9 -33.66 -62.91 7.00
CA ALA A 9 -32.97 -62.41 5.80
C ALA A 9 -33.53 -61.33 4.82
N PHE A 10 -32.55 -60.55 4.34
CA PHE A 10 -32.42 -59.75 3.10
C PHE A 10 -32.87 -58.28 3.06
N GLY A 11 -31.96 -57.44 2.56
CA GLY A 11 -32.27 -56.12 1.98
C GLY A 11 -31.27 -55.02 2.33
N GLY A 12 -30.27 -54.80 1.47
CA GLY A 12 -29.44 -53.60 1.53
C GLY A 12 -30.23 -52.34 1.17
N SER A 13 -29.79 -51.19 1.68
CA SER A 13 -30.19 -49.88 1.16
C SER A 13 -29.12 -48.84 1.43
N ASP A 14 -28.64 -48.27 0.34
CA ASP A 14 -27.75 -47.13 0.24
C ASP A 14 -28.22 -45.92 1.07
N THR A 15 -27.40 -45.48 2.03
CA THR A 15 -27.58 -44.20 2.70
C THR A 15 -26.68 -43.13 2.09
N LYS A 16 -27.33 -42.23 1.36
CA LYS A 16 -26.84 -40.97 0.77
C LYS A 16 -25.89 -40.21 1.71
N LYS A 17 -24.67 -39.92 1.26
CA LYS A 17 -23.82 -38.87 1.84
C LYS A 17 -24.25 -37.50 1.32
N PHE A 18 -24.78 -36.67 2.22
CA PHE A 18 -25.02 -35.24 1.98
C PHE A 18 -23.69 -34.51 1.83
N LYS A 19 -23.53 -33.76 0.73
CA LYS A 19 -22.49 -32.74 0.57
C LYS A 19 -22.87 -31.55 1.43
N GLN A 20 -22.06 -31.25 2.45
CA GLN A 20 -22.11 -29.96 3.12
C GLN A 20 -20.98 -29.10 2.55
N SER A 21 -21.39 -28.09 1.80
CA SER A 21 -20.58 -27.03 1.22
C SER A 21 -19.99 -26.17 2.34
N THR A 22 -18.68 -26.23 2.52
CA THR A 22 -17.97 -25.20 3.28
C THR A 22 -17.52 -24.14 2.28
N LEU A 23 -18.22 -23.01 2.32
CA LEU A 23 -17.88 -21.77 1.65
C LEU A 23 -16.42 -21.40 1.94
N GLY A 24 -15.74 -20.98 0.88
CA GLY A 24 -14.30 -20.77 0.82
C GLY A 24 -13.75 -19.94 1.97
N PHE A 25 -12.81 -20.55 2.68
CA PHE A 25 -11.78 -19.87 3.47
C PHE A 25 -10.53 -19.65 2.60
N GLU A 26 -10.71 -19.40 1.32
CA GLU A 26 -9.66 -19.06 0.37
C GLU A 26 -9.82 -17.58 0.01
N ASP A 27 -9.16 -16.72 0.78
CA ASP A 27 -8.46 -15.52 0.28
C ASP A 27 -7.81 -14.75 1.45
N LYS A 28 -6.89 -15.42 2.12
CA LYS A 28 -6.00 -14.77 3.10
C LYS A 28 -4.55 -15.21 2.91
N LEU A 29 -4.10 -15.31 1.67
CA LEU A 29 -2.70 -15.55 1.32
C LEU A 29 -2.35 -14.85 0.00
N SER A 30 -1.99 -13.57 0.07
CA SER A 30 -1.06 -12.95 -0.89
C SER A 30 -0.54 -11.61 -0.34
N ALA A 31 0.31 -11.68 0.67
CA ALA A 31 1.11 -10.52 1.07
C ALA A 31 2.26 -10.23 0.07
N SER A 32 2.46 -11.11 -0.92
CA SER A 32 3.54 -11.05 -1.91
C SER A 32 3.10 -10.66 -3.34
N GLY A 33 1.82 -10.76 -3.70
CA GLY A 33 1.37 -10.57 -5.08
C GLY A 33 1.42 -9.11 -5.57
N ASN A 34 1.31 -8.14 -4.67
CA ASN A 34 1.21 -6.73 -5.04
C ASN A 34 2.57 -6.03 -5.15
N TRP A 35 3.68 -6.72 -4.88
CA TRP A 35 5.01 -6.13 -4.82
C TRP A 35 5.88 -6.56 -6.00
N ASN A 36 6.42 -5.57 -6.72
CA ASN A 36 7.52 -5.75 -7.65
C ASN A 36 8.78 -5.13 -7.05
N GLU A 37 9.88 -5.86 -7.06
CA GLU A 37 11.15 -5.43 -6.46
C GLU A 37 12.26 -5.49 -7.50
N SER A 38 12.95 -4.36 -7.66
CA SER A 38 14.23 -4.26 -8.38
C SER A 38 15.35 -3.93 -7.39
N SER A 39 16.58 -3.78 -7.88
CA SER A 39 17.75 -3.51 -7.03
C SER A 39 17.62 -2.22 -6.19
N ASN A 40 16.93 -1.22 -6.70
CA ASN A 40 16.88 0.14 -6.13
C ASN A 40 15.45 0.73 -6.04
N LEU A 41 14.43 -0.03 -6.46
CA LEU A 41 13.04 0.39 -6.45
C LEU A 41 12.14 -0.72 -5.92
N LEU A 42 11.29 -0.39 -4.96
CA LEU A 42 10.15 -1.21 -4.60
C LEU A 42 8.89 -0.57 -5.18
N ILE A 43 8.05 -1.38 -5.82
CA ILE A 43 6.78 -0.95 -6.38
C ILE A 43 5.66 -1.78 -5.74
N TYR A 44 4.68 -1.08 -5.16
CA TYR A 44 3.42 -1.66 -4.74
C TYR A 44 2.33 -1.31 -5.76
N LYS A 45 1.58 -2.30 -6.25
CA LYS A 45 0.41 -2.09 -7.11
C LYS A 45 -0.79 -2.82 -6.51
N ASP A 46 -1.76 -2.05 -6.00
CA ASP A 46 -3.07 -2.62 -5.67
C ASP A 46 -3.73 -3.15 -6.96
N PRO A 47 -4.26 -4.39 -6.99
CA PRO A 47 -4.95 -4.93 -8.16
C PRO A 47 -6.13 -4.08 -8.63
N ASN A 48 -6.72 -3.27 -7.73
CA ASN A 48 -7.83 -2.39 -8.04
C ASN A 48 -7.37 -0.98 -8.48
N ALA A 49 -6.08 -0.68 -8.38
CA ALA A 49 -5.56 0.62 -8.80
C ALA A 49 -5.52 0.68 -10.33
N LYS A 50 -6.23 1.66 -10.89
CA LYS A 50 -6.32 1.86 -12.34
C LYS A 50 -5.40 3.00 -12.79
N PRO A 51 -4.89 2.94 -14.03
CA PRO A 51 -4.23 4.09 -14.64
C PRO A 51 -5.24 5.26 -14.79
N SER A 52 -4.73 6.48 -14.73
CA SER A 52 -5.53 7.70 -14.89
C SER A 52 -4.65 8.82 -15.43
N SER A 53 -5.25 9.75 -16.17
CA SER A 53 -4.59 10.99 -16.58
C SER A 53 -4.44 11.98 -15.41
N LYS A 54 -5.20 11.80 -14.32
CA LYS A 54 -5.10 12.63 -13.10
C LYS A 54 -4.46 11.83 -11.98
N VAL A 55 -3.39 12.36 -11.40
CA VAL A 55 -2.65 11.71 -10.32
C VAL A 55 -2.65 12.58 -9.07
N LEU A 56 -2.98 11.99 -7.93
CA LEU A 56 -2.64 12.54 -6.61
C LEU A 56 -1.44 11.76 -6.08
N ALA A 57 -0.27 12.35 -6.22
CA ALA A 57 0.99 11.80 -5.74
C ALA A 57 1.34 12.39 -4.37
N LEU A 58 1.71 11.53 -3.42
CA LEU A 58 1.90 11.90 -2.02
C LEU A 58 3.22 11.33 -1.50
N ASP A 59 3.94 12.09 -0.68
CA ASP A 59 4.96 11.48 0.18
C ASP A 59 4.31 10.59 1.26
N LEU A 60 5.10 9.70 1.85
CA LEU A 60 4.65 8.79 2.91
C LEU A 60 4.91 9.35 4.32
N ASP A 61 6.18 9.52 4.68
CA ASP A 61 6.64 9.74 6.06
C ASP A 61 6.67 11.25 6.35
N GLY A 62 5.72 11.74 7.15
CA GLY A 62 5.54 13.17 7.42
C GLY A 62 4.35 13.79 6.68
N THR A 63 3.80 13.07 5.71
CA THR A 63 2.64 13.48 4.90
C THR A 63 1.41 12.60 5.17
N ILE A 64 1.51 11.29 4.92
CA ILE A 64 0.42 10.35 5.18
C ILE A 64 0.50 9.81 6.61
N ILE A 65 1.70 9.43 7.04
CA ILE A 65 1.95 8.86 8.36
C ILE A 65 2.93 9.71 9.17
N THR A 66 2.89 9.53 10.48
CA THR A 66 3.91 9.99 11.42
C THR A 66 4.19 8.89 12.44
N THR A 67 5.24 9.01 13.25
CA THR A 67 5.51 8.01 14.29
C THR A 67 4.43 8.05 15.37
N ALA A 68 4.03 6.88 15.85
CA ALA A 68 3.11 6.79 16.99
C ALA A 68 3.82 7.19 18.29
N SER A 69 5.13 6.89 18.38
CA SER A 69 6.01 7.20 19.50
C SER A 69 6.36 8.68 19.66
N GLY A 70 6.14 9.50 18.62
CA GLY A 70 6.55 10.91 18.57
C GLY A 70 8.05 11.13 18.34
N ARG A 71 8.82 10.07 18.08
CA ARG A 71 10.23 10.18 17.67
C ARG A 71 10.36 10.62 16.22
N VAL A 72 11.50 11.20 15.87
CA VAL A 72 11.80 11.59 14.48
C VAL A 72 11.87 10.37 13.56
N PHE A 73 12.42 9.25 14.05
CA PHE A 73 12.50 8.00 13.32
C PHE A 73 11.69 6.91 14.01
N ALA A 74 11.00 6.09 13.21
CA ALA A 74 10.21 4.96 13.69
C ALA A 74 11.10 3.95 14.44
N VAL A 75 10.65 3.49 15.62
CA VAL A 75 11.41 2.50 16.42
C VAL A 75 11.25 1.07 15.92
N ASN A 76 10.14 0.76 15.25
CA ASN A 76 9.85 -0.55 14.68
C ASN A 76 8.78 -0.43 13.58
N ALA A 77 8.43 -1.54 12.92
CA ALA A 77 7.46 -1.58 11.82
C ALA A 77 6.04 -1.14 12.19
N ASN A 78 5.69 -1.16 13.48
CA ASN A 78 4.38 -0.75 14.00
C ASN A 78 4.38 0.70 14.54
N ASP A 79 5.52 1.38 14.55
CA ASP A 79 5.63 2.76 15.03
C ASP A 79 5.19 3.76 13.96
N TRP A 80 3.92 3.70 13.60
CA TRP A 80 3.29 4.65 12.71
C TRP A 80 1.82 4.86 13.08
N LYS A 81 1.31 6.04 12.75
CA LYS A 81 -0.11 6.38 12.74
C LYS A 81 -0.39 7.32 11.57
N LEU A 82 -1.64 7.39 11.13
CA LEU A 82 -2.04 8.43 10.18
C LEU A 82 -1.76 9.81 10.77
N LEU A 83 -1.21 10.72 9.96
CA LEU A 83 -0.93 12.09 10.38
C LEU A 83 -2.23 12.82 10.78
N SER A 84 -3.33 12.51 10.08
CA SER A 84 -4.66 13.03 10.37
C SER A 84 -5.72 11.96 10.10
N PRO A 85 -6.78 11.86 10.92
CA PRO A 85 -7.87 10.92 10.66
C PRO A 85 -8.64 11.25 9.36
N LYS A 86 -8.54 12.48 8.85
CA LYS A 86 -9.24 12.91 7.62
C LYS A 86 -8.61 12.39 6.33
N ILE A 87 -7.40 11.83 6.39
CA ILE A 87 -6.65 11.41 5.20
C ILE A 87 -7.45 10.39 4.39
N THR A 88 -8.07 9.40 5.05
CA THR A 88 -8.88 8.37 4.37
C THR A 88 -10.02 8.98 3.56
N ASP A 89 -10.73 9.95 4.15
CA ASP A 89 -11.87 10.60 3.50
C ASP A 89 -11.44 11.48 2.32
N ILE A 90 -10.30 12.16 2.47
CA ILE A 90 -9.69 12.97 1.41
C ILE A 90 -9.30 12.07 0.24
N LEU A 91 -8.56 10.98 0.49
CA LEU A 91 -8.13 10.07 -0.57
C LEU A 91 -9.33 9.45 -1.30
N LYS A 92 -10.35 9.04 -0.54
CA LYS A 92 -11.59 8.51 -1.14
C LYS A 92 -12.24 9.52 -2.07
N LYS A 93 -12.36 10.78 -1.67
CA LYS A 93 -12.90 11.84 -2.52
C LYS A 93 -12.10 11.98 -3.82
N TYR A 94 -10.76 12.00 -3.74
CA TYR A 94 -9.92 12.08 -4.93
C TYR A 94 -10.08 10.86 -5.85
N THR A 95 -10.22 9.66 -5.28
CA THR A 95 -10.54 8.45 -6.04
C THR A 95 -11.90 8.58 -6.74
N ASP A 96 -12.93 9.05 -6.03
CA ASP A 96 -14.28 9.29 -6.58
C ASP A 96 -14.25 10.36 -7.70
N ASP A 97 -13.37 11.35 -7.58
CA ASP A 97 -13.12 12.39 -8.59
C ASP A 97 -12.22 11.90 -9.75
N GLY A 98 -11.84 10.62 -9.78
CA GLY A 98 -11.11 9.97 -10.88
C GLY A 98 -9.58 10.11 -10.82
N PHE A 99 -9.01 10.50 -9.67
CA PHE A 99 -7.57 10.53 -9.49
C PHE A 99 -7.03 9.12 -9.17
N ALA A 100 -5.91 8.77 -9.81
CA ALA A 100 -5.09 7.67 -9.32
C ALA A 100 -4.31 8.14 -8.08
N ILE A 101 -4.41 7.38 -6.99
CA ILE A 101 -3.66 7.66 -5.77
C ILE A 101 -2.28 7.00 -5.87
N VAL A 102 -1.23 7.79 -5.70
CA VAL A 102 0.16 7.33 -5.82
C VAL A 102 0.97 7.78 -4.60
N ILE A 103 1.74 6.87 -4.02
CA ILE A 103 2.72 7.17 -2.98
C ILE A 103 4.12 7.17 -3.61
N ILE A 104 4.90 8.22 -3.39
CA ILE A 104 6.29 8.34 -3.86
C ILE A 104 7.18 8.70 -2.68
N SER A 105 8.08 7.80 -2.26
CA SER A 105 8.85 8.01 -1.03
C SER A 105 10.31 7.53 -1.12
N ASN A 106 11.19 8.25 -0.42
CA ASN A 106 12.61 7.93 -0.31
C ASN A 106 12.86 7.01 0.89
N GLN A 107 13.17 5.74 0.66
CA GLN A 107 13.39 4.71 1.68
C GLN A 107 14.87 4.29 1.77
N GLY A 108 15.78 5.27 1.77
CA GLY A 108 17.24 5.07 1.79
C GLY A 108 17.80 4.29 2.99
N GLY A 109 16.99 4.11 4.04
CA GLY A 109 17.36 3.28 5.19
C GLY A 109 17.26 1.78 4.94
N LEU A 110 16.61 1.34 3.85
CA LEU A 110 16.38 -0.08 3.57
C LEU A 110 17.63 -0.80 3.06
N GLU A 111 18.54 -0.10 2.38
CA GLU A 111 19.77 -0.69 1.81
C GLU A 111 20.72 -1.27 2.87
N LYS A 112 20.72 -0.75 4.11
CA LYS A 112 21.67 -1.15 5.17
C LYS A 112 21.51 -2.60 5.66
N ASP A 113 20.32 -3.17 5.51
CA ASP A 113 19.98 -4.54 5.95
C ASP A 113 18.74 -4.98 5.17
N SER A 114 18.89 -5.07 3.85
CA SER A 114 17.78 -5.27 2.90
C SER A 114 16.97 -6.52 3.20
N ASN A 115 17.65 -7.63 3.52
CA ASN A 115 17.03 -8.94 3.82
C ASN A 115 16.01 -8.87 4.96
N ARG A 116 16.23 -8.00 5.96
CA ARG A 116 15.29 -7.83 7.08
C ARG A 116 14.38 -6.62 6.88
N ARG A 117 14.94 -5.49 6.48
CA ARG A 117 14.24 -4.20 6.42
C ARG A 117 13.24 -4.12 5.28
N ILE A 118 13.50 -4.73 4.12
CA ILE A 118 12.56 -4.72 3.00
C ILE A 118 11.29 -5.51 3.36
N PRO A 119 11.35 -6.75 3.88
CA PRO A 119 10.16 -7.45 4.35
C PRO A 119 9.39 -6.68 5.44
N GLU A 120 10.08 -6.11 6.43
CA GLU A 120 9.46 -5.28 7.47
C GLU A 120 8.74 -4.06 6.89
N PHE A 121 9.36 -3.39 5.93
CA PHE A 121 8.77 -2.25 5.23
C PHE A 121 7.54 -2.65 4.41
N LYS A 122 7.61 -3.77 3.66
CA LYS A 122 6.47 -4.29 2.89
C LYS A 122 5.28 -4.59 3.80
N MET A 123 5.51 -5.21 4.96
CA MET A 123 4.47 -5.47 5.96
C MET A 123 3.88 -4.17 6.54
N LYS A 124 4.73 -3.19 6.88
CA LYS A 124 4.30 -1.86 7.33
C LYS A 124 3.43 -1.20 6.27
N PHE A 125 3.89 -1.15 5.02
CA PHE A 125 3.17 -0.49 3.94
C PHE A 125 1.87 -1.19 3.56
N ASN A 126 1.82 -2.53 3.56
CA ASN A 126 0.56 -3.28 3.38
C ASN A 126 -0.47 -2.89 4.46
N SER A 127 -0.03 -2.72 5.71
CA SER A 127 -0.91 -2.29 6.81
C SER A 127 -1.39 -0.85 6.64
N ILE A 128 -0.53 0.03 6.12
CA ILE A 128 -0.89 1.41 5.77
C ILE A 128 -1.90 1.42 4.62
N ALA A 129 -1.63 0.73 3.52
CA ALA A 129 -2.53 0.65 2.37
C ALA A 129 -3.91 0.13 2.77
N ALA A 130 -3.97 -0.93 3.57
CA ALA A 130 -5.21 -1.45 4.13
C ALA A 130 -5.94 -0.41 5.01
N LYS A 131 -5.20 0.40 5.78
CA LYS A 131 -5.77 1.46 6.61
C LYS A 131 -6.28 2.65 5.79
N LEU A 132 -5.65 2.96 4.66
CA LEU A 132 -6.07 4.02 3.74
C LEU A 132 -7.36 3.65 3.01
N GLY A 133 -7.55 2.36 2.70
CA GLY A 133 -8.82 1.83 2.20
C GLY A 133 -9.21 2.31 0.81
N VAL A 134 -8.25 2.75 -0.01
CA VAL A 134 -8.43 3.15 -1.41
C VAL A 134 -7.42 2.43 -2.29
N PRO A 135 -7.75 2.17 -3.57
CA PRO A 135 -6.78 1.63 -4.52
C PRO A 135 -5.62 2.60 -4.73
N LEU A 136 -4.39 2.13 -4.58
CA LEU A 136 -3.20 2.97 -4.71
C LEU A 136 -2.01 2.22 -5.33
N ARG A 137 -1.07 3.00 -5.86
CA ARG A 137 0.26 2.55 -6.26
C ARG A 137 1.31 3.17 -5.35
N GLY A 138 2.42 2.48 -5.10
CA GLY A 138 3.52 2.98 -4.28
C GLY A 138 4.86 2.77 -4.98
N TYR A 139 5.71 3.79 -4.98
CA TYR A 139 7.05 3.78 -5.56
C TYR A 139 8.05 4.22 -4.49
N PHE A 140 9.03 3.36 -4.20
CA PHE A 140 9.95 3.55 -3.07
C PHE A 140 11.41 3.40 -3.50
N ALA A 141 12.12 4.52 -3.57
CA ALA A 141 13.55 4.52 -3.90
C ALA A 141 14.37 4.08 -2.68
N THR A 142 15.14 3.00 -2.81
CA THR A 142 15.91 2.41 -1.69
C THR A 142 17.36 2.90 -1.63
N SER A 143 17.87 3.50 -2.70
CA SER A 143 19.26 3.93 -2.83
C SER A 143 19.37 5.40 -3.24
N ASN A 144 20.60 5.96 -3.21
CA ASN A 144 20.86 7.33 -3.62
C ASN A 144 21.23 7.44 -5.10
N ASP A 145 20.23 7.30 -5.96
CA ASP A 145 20.38 7.32 -7.41
C ASP A 145 19.29 8.18 -8.08
N ARG A 146 19.08 7.98 -9.39
CA ARG A 146 18.09 8.70 -10.21
C ARG A 146 16.65 8.55 -9.72
N LEU A 147 16.33 7.50 -8.95
CA LEU A 147 15.00 7.27 -8.40
C LEU A 147 14.78 8.09 -7.13
N ARG A 148 15.83 8.49 -6.42
CA ARG A 148 15.72 9.26 -5.17
C ARG A 148 15.27 10.70 -5.44
N LYS A 149 14.13 11.10 -4.86
CA LYS A 149 13.67 12.50 -4.87
C LYS A 149 14.79 13.43 -4.37
N PRO A 150 15.01 14.60 -5.00
CA PRO A 150 14.11 15.31 -5.92
C PRO A 150 14.22 14.86 -7.39
N ARG A 151 14.98 13.82 -7.72
CA ARG A 151 15.07 13.33 -9.10
C ARG A 151 13.76 12.65 -9.52
N ILE A 152 13.44 12.74 -10.81
CA ILE A 152 12.14 12.33 -11.38
C ILE A 152 12.04 10.84 -11.72
N GLY A 153 13.03 10.01 -11.40
CA GLY A 153 13.05 8.61 -11.85
C GLY A 153 11.85 7.77 -11.36
N MET A 154 11.36 8.03 -10.14
CA MET A 154 10.11 7.38 -9.67
C MET A 154 8.88 7.85 -10.44
N TRP A 155 8.85 9.12 -10.86
CA TRP A 155 7.76 9.68 -11.66
C TRP A 155 7.74 9.11 -13.09
N GLU A 156 8.89 9.04 -13.75
CA GLU A 156 8.99 8.41 -15.08
C GLU A 156 8.60 6.92 -15.04
N THR A 157 8.89 6.24 -13.93
CA THR A 157 8.46 4.85 -13.72
C THR A 157 6.93 4.78 -13.60
N LEU A 158 6.31 5.71 -12.87
CA LEU A 158 4.85 5.84 -12.78
C LEU A 158 4.23 6.09 -14.16
N GLU A 159 4.79 6.99 -14.98
CA GLU A 159 4.32 7.27 -16.35
C GLU A 159 4.38 6.01 -17.22
N SER A 160 5.51 5.30 -17.17
CA SER A 160 5.70 4.04 -17.91
C SER A 160 4.72 2.95 -17.46
N ASP A 161 4.35 2.95 -16.18
CA ASP A 161 3.40 2.04 -15.55
C ASP A 161 1.93 2.46 -15.67
N ASN A 162 1.62 3.53 -16.41
CA ASN A 162 0.26 4.07 -16.54
C ASN A 162 -0.52 3.50 -17.73
N ASP A 163 -0.15 2.31 -18.20
CA ASP A 163 -0.78 1.55 -19.30
C ASP A 163 -1.06 2.40 -20.56
N GLY A 164 -0.12 3.29 -20.91
CA GLY A 164 -0.22 4.16 -22.08
C GLY A 164 -1.19 5.34 -21.95
N ILE A 165 -1.72 5.60 -20.75
CA ILE A 165 -2.48 6.82 -20.45
C ILE A 165 -1.50 7.92 -20.04
N ASP A 166 -1.46 9.01 -20.80
CA ASP A 166 -0.62 10.16 -20.46
C ASP A 166 -1.15 10.88 -19.21
N ILE A 167 -0.23 11.24 -18.31
CA ILE A 167 -0.56 11.98 -17.08
C ILE A 167 -0.63 13.48 -17.41
N ASN A 168 -1.79 14.09 -17.17
CA ASN A 168 -1.98 15.52 -17.26
C ASN A 168 -1.40 16.19 -16.00
N LEU A 169 -0.20 16.76 -16.13
CA LEU A 169 0.49 17.44 -15.03
C LEU A 169 -0.28 18.66 -14.49
N MET A 170 -1.06 19.35 -15.33
CA MET A 170 -1.82 20.54 -14.92
C MET A 170 -3.02 20.20 -14.04
N GLU A 171 -3.54 18.97 -14.16
CA GLU A 171 -4.65 18.46 -13.34
C GLU A 171 -4.18 17.52 -12.24
N SER A 172 -2.88 17.21 -12.20
CA SER A 172 -2.27 16.34 -11.20
C SER A 172 -1.68 17.15 -10.04
N ILE A 173 -1.56 16.51 -8.89
CA ILE A 173 -1.13 17.15 -7.65
C ILE A 173 -0.03 16.31 -7.02
N TYR A 174 1.03 16.98 -6.55
CA TYR A 174 2.00 16.38 -5.64
C TYR A 174 1.96 17.08 -4.28
N CYS A 175 1.88 16.30 -3.19
CA CYS A 175 1.93 16.83 -1.82
C CYS A 175 2.96 16.07 -0.99
N GLY A 176 3.84 16.80 -0.31
CA GLY A 176 4.85 16.23 0.59
C GLY A 176 5.28 17.23 1.66
N ASP A 177 5.85 16.73 2.76
CA ASP A 177 6.26 17.53 3.91
C ASP A 177 7.70 18.05 3.79
N ALA A 178 8.53 17.48 2.91
CA ALA A 178 9.84 18.03 2.55
C ALA A 178 9.70 19.17 1.52
N ALA A 179 8.76 20.08 1.79
CA ALA A 179 8.39 21.20 0.92
C ALA A 179 9.31 22.42 1.11
N GLY A 180 10.34 22.35 1.95
CA GLY A 180 11.28 23.44 2.18
C GLY A 180 10.68 24.64 2.93
N ARG A 181 9.80 24.38 3.91
CA ARG A 181 9.22 25.42 4.77
C ARG A 181 10.22 25.84 5.84
N ASP A 182 10.37 27.15 5.98
CA ASP A 182 11.11 27.76 7.09
C ASP A 182 10.41 27.49 8.42
N ALA A 183 11.19 27.44 9.50
CA ALA A 183 10.65 27.28 10.84
C ALA A 183 9.68 28.42 11.19
N ARG A 184 8.49 28.08 11.71
CA ARG A 184 7.53 29.05 12.26
C ARG A 184 7.10 28.61 13.65
N GLY A 185 7.50 29.37 14.68
CA GLY A 185 7.23 29.05 16.07
C GLY A 185 7.88 27.73 16.50
N ASN A 186 7.10 26.80 17.06
CA ASN A 186 7.58 25.47 17.46
C ASN A 186 7.69 24.46 16.28
N VAL A 187 7.34 24.87 15.07
CA VAL A 187 7.47 24.03 13.87
C VAL A 187 8.93 24.07 13.40
N LYS A 188 9.62 22.93 13.48
CA LYS A 188 11.00 22.78 12.98
C LYS A 188 11.02 22.99 11.46
N LYS A 189 12.12 23.58 10.97
CA LYS A 189 12.44 23.70 9.54
C LYS A 189 12.28 22.33 8.86
N ASP A 190 11.69 22.28 7.67
CA ASP A 190 11.57 21.03 6.92
C ASP A 190 12.98 20.41 6.74
N HIS A 191 13.08 19.10 6.97
CA HIS A 191 14.37 18.39 6.92
C HIS A 191 14.97 18.36 5.50
N SER A 192 14.18 18.69 4.47
CA SER A 192 14.60 18.75 3.07
C SER A 192 13.65 19.63 2.22
N HIS A 193 14.01 19.86 0.95
CA HIS A 193 13.22 20.58 -0.08
C HIS A 193 12.80 19.66 -1.24
N CYS A 194 12.94 18.35 -1.08
CA CYS A 194 12.81 17.39 -2.18
C CYS A 194 11.39 17.34 -2.78
N ASP A 195 10.36 17.64 -1.99
CA ASP A 195 8.96 17.50 -2.42
C ASP A 195 8.48 18.69 -3.26
N ARG A 196 9.12 19.87 -3.14
CA ARG A 196 8.80 21.04 -3.97
C ARG A 196 9.22 20.88 -5.45
N LEU A 197 10.21 20.01 -5.71
CA LEU A 197 10.87 19.90 -7.02
C LEU A 197 10.37 18.72 -7.86
N VAL A 198 9.40 17.93 -7.38
CA VAL A 198 8.95 16.70 -8.06
C VAL A 198 8.05 17.00 -9.27
N ILE A 199 7.26 18.08 -9.22
CA ILE A 199 6.41 18.55 -10.32
C ILE A 199 6.63 20.06 -10.49
N GLY A 200 7.79 20.43 -11.04
CA GLY A 200 8.17 21.81 -11.31
C GLY A 200 8.71 21.96 -12.72
#